data_AF-C5ICK6-F1
#
_entry.id   AF-C5ICK6-F1
#
_cell.length_a   1.000
_cell.length_b   1.000
_cell.length_c   1.000
_cell.angle_alpha   90.00
_cell.angle_beta   90.00
_cell.angle_gamma   90.00
#
_symmetry.space_group_name_H-M   'P 1'
#
loop_
_entity.id
_entity.type
_entity.pdbx_description
1 polymer ?
#
loop_
_entity_poly.entity_id
_entity_poly.type
_entity_poly.pdbx_seq_one_letter_code
_entity_poly.pdbx_strand_id
1 'polypeptide(L)' 'SYDRTTEGWKALSRVAALCNRAEFKAGQENMPILKRDVNGDASEAALLKCCELAMGNVMEYRDRYKKVCEIP' A
#
# COMPACT_ATOMS: atom_id res chain seq x y z
N SER A 1 -0.11 19.38 -3.97
CA SER A 1 -0.52 18.18 -4.70
C SER A 1 0.63 17.75 -5.59
N TYR A 2 0.87 16.45 -5.79
CA TYR A 2 1.94 15.93 -6.67
C TYR A 2 1.32 15.20 -7.87
N ASP A 3 2.03 15.17 -9.00
CA ASP A 3 1.54 14.54 -10.23
C ASP A 3 1.77 13.02 -10.20
N ARG A 4 0.64 12.29 -10.17
CA ARG A 4 0.61 10.83 -10.13
C ARG A 4 0.74 10.16 -11.51
N THR A 5 0.82 10.96 -12.58
CA THR A 5 0.96 10.44 -13.95
C THR A 5 2.41 10.29 -14.39
N THR A 6 3.35 10.88 -13.64
CA THR A 6 4.79 10.82 -13.93
C THR A 6 5.34 9.40 -13.80
N GLU A 7 6.32 9.06 -14.64
CA GLU A 7 7.00 7.76 -14.59
C GLU A 7 7.70 7.53 -13.24
N GLY A 8 8.30 8.59 -12.67
CA GLY A 8 8.92 8.53 -11.35
C GLY A 8 7.94 8.14 -10.25
N TRP A 9 6.74 8.72 -10.26
CA TRP A 9 5.70 8.34 -9.30
C TRP A 9 5.21 6.90 -9.50
N LYS A 10 5.00 6.47 -10.76
CA LYS A 10 4.57 5.09 -11.05
C LYS A 10 5.58 4.06 -10.54
N ALA A 11 6.88 4.32 -10.73
CA ALA A 11 7.94 3.47 -10.22
C ALA A 11 7.96 3.43 -8.69
N LEU A 12 7.91 4.60 -8.03
CA LEU A 12 7.94 4.72 -6.58
C LEU A 12 6.73 4.02 -5.92
N SER A 13 5.53 4.32 -6.42
CA SER A 13 4.28 3.78 -5.88
C SER A 13 4.19 2.26 -6.05
N ARG A 14 4.69 1.71 -7.16
CA ARG A 14 4.81 0.26 -7.36
C ARG A 14 5.71 -0.38 -6.30
N VAL A 15 6.88 0.19 -6.02
CA VAL A 15 7.79 -0.34 -4.99
C VAL A 15 7.16 -0.26 -3.62
N ALA A 16 6.59 0.88 -3.25
CA ALA A 16 5.93 1.07 -1.95
C ALA A 16 4.73 0.14 -1.74
N ALA A 17 3.98 -0.16 -2.81
CA ALA A 17 2.86 -1.10 -2.77
C ALA A 17 3.32 -2.56 -2.65
N LEU A 18 4.33 -3.01 -3.41
CA LEU A 18 4.71 -4.42 -3.50
C LEU A 18 5.75 -4.86 -2.44
N CYS A 19 6.73 -4.00 -2.13
CA CYS A 19 7.81 -4.29 -1.18
C CYS A 19 7.42 -3.85 0.23
N ASN A 20 6.27 -4.30 0.71
CA ASN A 20 5.72 -3.93 2.00
C ASN A 20 4.88 -5.09 2.55
N ARG A 21 5.06 -5.45 3.82
CA ARG A 21 4.35 -6.57 4.46
C ARG A 21 3.09 -6.16 5.22
N ALA A 22 2.88 -4.86 5.39
CA ALA A 22 1.76 -4.37 6.16
C ALA A 22 0.41 -4.69 5.51
N GLU A 23 -0.58 -4.98 6.35
CA GLU A 23 -1.96 -5.28 5.94
C GLU A 23 -2.97 -4.56 6.85
N PHE A 24 -4.07 -4.08 6.28
CA PHE A 24 -5.18 -3.56 7.09
C PHE A 24 -5.82 -4.70 7.89
N LYS A 25 -6.23 -4.40 9.13
CA LYS A 25 -7.04 -5.35 9.91
C LYS A 25 -8.42 -5.55 9.25
N ALA A 26 -8.95 -6.76 9.33
CA ALA A 26 -10.25 -7.11 8.75
C ALA A 26 -11.41 -6.36 9.44
N GLY A 27 -12.51 -6.13 8.70
CA GLY A 27 -13.74 -5.53 9.24
C GLY A 27 -13.67 -4.00 9.38
N GLN A 28 -12.71 -3.37 8.71
CA GLN A 28 -12.44 -1.94 8.78
C GLN A 28 -12.67 -1.21 7.45
N GLU A 29 -13.36 -1.86 6.50
CA GLU A 29 -13.56 -1.38 5.13
C GLU A 29 -14.36 -0.07 5.11
N ASN A 30 -15.28 0.10 6.07
CA ASN A 30 -16.10 1.32 6.21
C ASN A 30 -15.38 2.47 6.93
N MET A 31 -14.20 2.25 7.51
CA MET A 31 -13.46 3.29 8.20
C MET A 31 -12.59 4.10 7.23
N PRO A 32 -12.36 5.40 7.49
CA PRO A 32 -11.39 6.20 6.73
C PRO A 32 -10.00 5.55 6.77
N ILE A 33 -9.33 5.47 5.61
CA ILE A 33 -8.04 4.76 5.44
C ILE A 33 -7.01 5.14 6.51
N LEU A 34 -6.89 6.44 6.83
CA LEU A 34 -5.92 6.92 7.82
C LEU A 34 -6.20 6.40 9.25
N LYS A 35 -7.46 6.09 9.56
CA LYS A 35 -7.90 5.56 10.86
C LYS A 35 -7.95 4.03 10.92
N ARG A 36 -7.79 3.33 9.80
CA ARG A 36 -7.71 1.87 9.81
C ARG A 36 -6.45 1.43 10.56
N ASP A 37 -6.60 0.40 11.37
CA ASP A 37 -5.50 -0.30 12.00
C ASP A 37 -4.79 -1.17 10.97
N VAL A 38 -3.48 -1.31 11.16
CA VAL A 38 -2.60 -2.03 10.26
C VAL A 38 -1.73 -2.98 11.09
N ASN A 39 -1.57 -4.21 10.60
CA ASN A 39 -0.54 -5.14 11.06
C ASN A 39 0.74 -4.80 10.30
N GLY A 40 1.81 -4.41 10.99
CA GLY A 40 3.07 -3.97 10.39
C GLY A 40 3.72 -2.88 11.25
N ASP A 41 4.96 -2.52 10.95
CA ASP A 41 5.61 -1.42 11.65
C ASP A 41 5.01 -0.05 11.23
N ALA A 42 5.38 1.00 11.95
CA ALA A 42 4.85 2.35 11.72
C ALA A 42 5.17 2.88 10.32
N SER A 43 6.34 2.54 9.77
CA SER A 43 6.80 3.01 8.46
C SER A 43 6.08 2.27 7.32
N GLU A 44 5.96 0.94 7.42
CA GLU A 44 5.21 0.13 6.47
C GLU A 44 3.73 0.50 6.48
N ALA A 45 3.14 0.75 7.65
CA ALA A 45 1.75 1.18 7.79
C ALA A 45 1.50 2.55 7.15
N ALA A 46 2.44 3.49 7.30
CA ALA A 46 2.34 4.81 6.66
C ALA A 46 2.36 4.68 5.12
N LEU A 47 3.26 3.85 4.59
CA LEU A 47 3.33 3.58 3.15
C LEU A 47 2.07 2.88 2.62
N LEU A 48 1.54 1.89 3.34
CA LEU A 48 0.31 1.19 2.96
C LEU A 48 -0.86 2.17 2.86
N LYS A 49 -1.06 3.01 3.89
CA LYS A 49 -2.11 4.04 3.90
C LYS A 49 -1.94 5.07 2.79
N CYS A 50 -0.69 5.49 2.54
CA CYS A 50 -0.37 6.42 1.45
C CYS A 50 -0.71 5.83 0.08
N CYS A 51 -0.29 4.59 -0.18
CA CYS A 51 -0.58 3.89 -1.43
C CYS A 51 -2.09 3.67 -1.61
N GLU A 52 -2.80 3.29 -0.55
CA GLU A 52 -4.26 3.07 -0.59
C GLU A 52 -5.01 4.37 -0.96
N LEU A 53 -4.61 5.50 -0.36
CA LEU A 53 -5.17 6.81 -0.70
C LEU A 53 -4.83 7.29 -2.11
N ALA A 54 -3.64 6.93 -2.61
CA ALA A 54 -3.14 7.45 -3.87
C ALA A 54 -3.54 6.62 -5.09
N MET A 55 -3.62 5.30 -4.92
CA MET A 55 -3.79 4.30 -5.99
C MET A 55 -5.14 3.58 -5.93
N GLY A 56 -5.86 3.64 -4.80
CA GLY A 56 -7.03 2.80 -4.55
C GLY A 56 -6.65 1.48 -3.89
N ASN A 57 -7.27 0.37 -4.28
CA ASN A 57 -7.13 -0.92 -3.60
C ASN A 57 -5.71 -1.53 -3.78
N VAL A 58 -4.85 -1.36 -2.77
CA VAL A 58 -3.47 -1.88 -2.78
C VAL A 58 -3.45 -3.40 -2.68
N MET A 59 -4.40 -3.99 -1.96
CA MET A 59 -4.46 -5.46 -1.80
C MET A 59 -4.79 -6.15 -3.13
N GLU A 60 -5.73 -5.61 -3.90
CA GLU A 60 -6.00 -6.07 -5.27
C GLU A 60 -4.79 -5.84 -6.20
N TYR A 61 -4.08 -4.72 -6.03
CA TYR A 61 -2.85 -4.49 -6.78
C TYR A 61 -1.79 -5.56 -6.50
N ARG A 62 -1.58 -5.93 -5.23
CA ARG A 62 -0.68 -7.03 -4.83
C ARG A 62 -1.15 -8.38 -5.36
N ASP A 63 -2.45 -8.63 -5.44
CA ASP A 63 -3.01 -9.87 -5.99
C ASP A 63 -2.64 -10.07 -7.47
N ARG A 64 -2.63 -8.99 -8.26
CA ARG A 64 -2.20 -9.00 -9.67
C ARG A 64 -0.68 -9.23 -9.85
N TYR A 65 0.12 -8.90 -8.85
CA TYR A 65 1.59 -9.05 -8.87
C TYR A 65 2.04 -9.95 -7.72
N LYS A 66 1.72 -11.25 -7.84
CA LYS A 66 2.04 -12.25 -6.83
C LYS A 66 3.54 -12.26 -6.49
N LYS A 67 3.83 -12.12 -5.20
CA LYS A 67 5.18 -12.19 -4.64
C LYS A 67 5.70 -13.63 -4.76
N VAL A 68 6.79 -13.82 -5.50
CA VAL A 68 7.45 -15.14 -5.67
C VAL A 68 8.47 -15.39 -4.55
N CYS A 69 9.19 -14.36 -4.13
CA CYS A 69 10.14 -14.40 -3.04
C CYS A 69 10.21 -13.05 -2.30
N GLU A 70 10.75 -13.07 -1.09
CA GLU A 70 11.15 -11.88 -0.35
C GLU A 70 12.38 -12.18 0.50
N ILE A 71 13.12 -11.14 0.83
CA ILE A 71 14.19 -11.17 1.82
C ILE A 71 13.75 -10.21 2.94
N PRO A 72 13.54 -10.70 4.18
CA PRO A 72 13.16 -9.88 5.32
C PRO A 72 14.14 -8.77 5.68
#